data_AF-A0A3P1XLT0-F1
#
_entry.id   AF-A0A3P1XLT0-F1
#
_cell.length_a   1.000
_cell.length_b   1.000
_cell.length_c   1.000
_cell.angle_alpha   90.00
_cell.angle_beta   90.00
_cell.angle_gamma   90.00
#
_symmetry.space_group_name_H-M   'P 1'
#
loop_
_entity.id
_entity.type
_entity.pdbx_description
1 polymer ?
#
loop_
_entity_poly.entity_id
_entity_poly.type
_entity_poly.pdbx_seq_one_letter_code
_entity_poly.pdbx_strand_id
1 'polypeptide(L)' 'AVWSHGETIYIRVEREDIASIYSVAGQLVKRVELPEGDTPIPMQRGVYVVTLKDGSVHKVIVK' A
#
# COMPACT_ATOMS: atom_id res chain seq x y z
N ALA A 1 -6.15 -1.72 -7.34
CA ALA A 1 -6.26 -0.25 -7.08
C ALA A 1 -5.62 0.09 -5.74
N VAL A 2 -5.08 1.29 -5.56
CA VAL A 2 -4.44 1.73 -4.30
C VAL A 2 -4.94 3.13 -3.94
N TRP A 3 -5.47 3.32 -2.73
CA TRP A 3 -5.97 4.61 -2.25
C TRP A 3 -5.83 4.75 -0.73
N SER A 4 -6.15 5.92 -0.19
CA SER A 4 -6.19 6.17 1.26
C SER A 4 -7.53 6.75 1.68
N HIS A 5 -7.93 6.43 2.90
CA HIS A 5 -9.04 7.08 3.60
C HIS A 5 -8.73 7.12 5.10
N GLY A 6 -8.75 8.31 5.70
CA GLY A 6 -8.21 8.52 7.05
C GLY A 6 -6.75 8.08 7.15
N GLU A 7 -6.40 7.47 8.28
CA GLU A 7 -5.07 6.91 8.58
C GLU A 7 -4.92 5.47 8.05
N THR A 8 -5.47 5.18 6.88
CA THR A 8 -5.48 3.83 6.31
C THR A 8 -5.25 3.87 4.81
N ILE A 9 -4.34 3.02 4.34
CA ILE A 9 -4.16 2.69 2.93
C ILE A 9 -5.02 1.47 2.63
N TYR A 10 -5.73 1.51 1.51
CA TYR A 10 -6.50 0.39 0.98
C TYR A 10 -5.86 -0.06 -0.32
N ILE A 11 -5.71 -1.38 -0.46
CA ILE A 11 -5.23 -2.01 -1.68
C ILE A 11 -6.26 -3.05 -2.11
N ARG A 12 -6.79 -2.89 -3.33
CA ARG A 12 -7.64 -3.88 -3.99
C ARG A 12 -6.84 -4.68 -5.01
N VAL A 13 -6.87 -6.00 -4.92
CA VAL A 13 -6.30 -6.92 -5.91
C VAL A 13 -7.35 -7.92 -6.38
N GLU A 14 -7.26 -8.36 -7.63
CA GLU A 14 -8.19 -9.33 -8.24
C GLU A 14 -7.75 -10.79 -8.01
N ARG A 15 -6.61 -10.99 -7.36
CA ARG A 15 -6.04 -12.27 -6.95
C ARG A 15 -4.98 -12.04 -5.87
N GLU A 16 -4.58 -13.10 -5.17
CA GLU A 16 -3.53 -13.01 -4.16
C GLU A 16 -2.24 -12.35 -4.69
N ASP A 17 -1.72 -11.40 -3.92
CA ASP A 17 -0.49 -10.67 -4.24
C ASP A 17 0.26 -10.24 -2.96
N ILE A 18 1.37 -9.53 -3.12
CA ILE A 18 2.15 -8.94 -2.04
C ILE A 18 2.44 -7.48 -2.36
N ALA A 19 2.14 -6.60 -1.41
CA ALA A 19 2.60 -5.21 -1.43
C ALA A 19 3.84 -5.01 -0.57
N SER A 20 4.79 -4.24 -1.09
CA SER A 20 5.84 -3.59 -0.30
C SER A 20 5.53 -2.10 -0.21
N ILE A 21 5.53 -1.56 1.01
CA ILE A 21 5.24 -0.16 1.30
C ILE A 21 6.51 0.49 1.80
N TYR A 22 6.88 1.60 1.17
CA TYR A 22 8.06 2.38 1.47
C TYR A 22 7.68 3.78 1.94
N SER A 23 8.50 4.37 2.81
CA SER A 23 8.45 5.81 3.08
C SER A 23 8.94 6.59 1.86
N VAL A 24 8.67 7.90 1.80
CA VAL A 24 9.20 8.77 0.73
C VAL A 24 10.73 8.81 0.68
N ALA A 25 11.41 8.47 1.78
CA ALA A 25 12.87 8.33 1.84
C ALA A 25 13.38 6.99 1.27
N GLY A 26 12.49 6.12 0.78
CA GLY A 26 12.84 4.83 0.18
C GLY A 26 13.02 3.68 1.19
N GLN A 27 12.76 3.90 2.48
CA GLN A 27 12.84 2.85 3.48
C GLN A 27 11.62 1.93 3.40
N LEU A 28 11.82 0.62 3.34
CA LEU A 28 10.74 -0.36 3.46
C LEU A 28 10.14 -0.28 4.87
N VAL A 29 8.87 0.11 4.97
CA VAL A 29 8.16 0.24 6.25
C VAL A 29 7.22 -0.93 6.52
N LYS A 30 6.69 -1.56 5.47
CA LYS A 30 5.79 -2.71 5.62
C LYS A 30 5.84 -3.62 4.39
N ARG A 31 5.67 -4.92 4.60
CA ARG A 31 5.38 -5.91 3.57
C ARG A 31 4.08 -6.61 3.95
N VAL A 32 3.13 -6.70 3.03
CA VAL A 32 1.75 -7.11 3.32
C VAL A 32 1.31 -8.12 2.28
N GLU A 33 0.80 -9.26 2.73
CA GLU A 33 0.07 -10.21 1.88
C GLU A 33 -1.32 -9.65 1.60
N LEU A 34 -1.72 -9.72 0.34
CA LEU A 34 -2.98 -9.16 -0.15
C LEU A 34 -3.85 -10.33 -0.63
N PRO A 35 -4.84 -10.78 0.16
CA PRO A 35 -5.88 -11.65 -0.38
C PRO A 35 -6.67 -10.93 -1.47
N GLU A 36 -7.37 -11.70 -2.31
CA GLU A 36 -8.32 -11.14 -3.28
C GLU A 36 -9.33 -10.21 -2.60
N GLY A 37 -9.60 -9.06 -3.22
CA GLY A 37 -10.45 -8.00 -2.68
C GLY A 37 -9.65 -6.90 -1.97
N ASP A 38 -10.29 -6.27 -0.97
CA ASP A 38 -9.75 -5.11 -0.27
C ASP A 38 -8.96 -5.49 0.97
N THR A 39 -7.72 -5.00 1.05
CA THR A 39 -6.89 -5.11 2.25
C THR A 39 -6.69 -3.72 2.87
N PRO A 40 -7.21 -3.48 4.10
CA PRO A 40 -6.95 -2.25 4.85
C PRO A 40 -5.62 -2.32 5.60
N ILE A 41 -4.83 -1.26 5.52
CA ILE A 41 -3.49 -1.16 6.11
C ILE A 41 -3.42 0.14 6.90
N PRO A 42 -3.57 0.08 8.24
CA PRO A 42 -3.40 1.26 9.09
C PRO A 42 -1.98 1.83 8.94
N MET A 43 -1.91 3.14 8.70
CA MET A 43 -0.67 3.88 8.47
C MET A 43 -0.81 5.28 9.04
N GLN A 44 0.26 5.79 9.66
CA GLN A 44 0.29 7.17 10.11
C GLN A 44 0.20 8.15 8.93
N ARG A 45 -0.16 9.40 9.21
CA ARG A 45 -0.16 10.48 8.23
C ARG A 45 1.21 10.61 7.57
N GLY A 46 1.22 10.74 6.26
CA GLY A 46 2.46 10.82 5.50
C GLY A 46 2.32 10.44 4.04
N VAL A 47 3.46 10.41 3.35
CA VAL A 47 3.55 10.01 1.94
C VAL A 47 4.28 8.67 1.86
N TYR A 48 3.66 7.73 1.15
CA TYR A 48 4.15 6.38 0.97
C TYR A 48 4.21 6.00 -0.51
N VAL A 49 5.10 5.06 -0.81
CA VAL A 49 5.19 4.41 -2.12
C VAL A 49 4.82 2.95 -1.92
N VAL A 50 3.82 2.47 -2.64
CA VAL A 50 3.36 1.08 -2.63
C VAL A 50 3.80 0.43 -3.93
N THR A 51 4.52 -0.69 -3.83
CA THR A 51 4.88 -1.52 -4.98
C THR A 51 4.22 -2.88 -4.87
N LEU A 52 3.60 -3.36 -5.95
CA LEU A 52 3.09 -4.72 -6.04
C LEU A 52 4.13 -5.64 -6.70
N LYS A 53 3.92 -6.96 -6.64
CA LYS A 53 4.85 -7.95 -7.21
C LYS A 53 4.99 -7.84 -8.73
N ASP A 54 3.95 -7.34 -9.40
CA ASP A 54 3.96 -7.06 -10.84
C ASP A 54 4.81 -5.83 -11.22
N GLY A 55 5.40 -5.15 -10.23
CA GLY A 55 6.25 -3.98 -10.42
C GLY A 55 5.47 -2.66 -10.52
N SER A 56 4.14 -2.67 -10.42
CA SER A 56 3.34 -1.45 -10.38
C SER A 56 3.67 -0.63 -9.14
N VAL A 57 3.73 0.70 -9.31
CA VAL A 57 4.17 1.64 -8.27
C VAL A 57 3.11 2.72 -8.07
N HIS A 58 2.72 2.95 -6.81
CA HIS A 58 1.67 3.89 -6.45
C HIS A 58 2.13 4.81 -5.32
N LYS A 59 2.11 6.13 -5.54
CA LYS A 59 2.28 7.10 -4.46
C LYS A 59 0.96 7.33 -3.74
N VAL A 60 0.93 7.17 -2.43
CA VAL A 60 -0.27 7.34 -1.60
C VAL A 60 -0.01 8.40 -0.54
N ILE A 61 -0.98 9.29 -0.35
CA ILE A 61 -0.92 10.34 0.68
C ILE A 61 -1.96 9.99 1.73
N VAL A 62 -1.52 9.67 2.94
CA VAL A 62 -2.37 9.41 4.11
C VAL A 62 -2.57 10.74 4.86
N LYS A 63 -3.82 11.13 5.07
CA LYS A 63 -4.21 12.46 5.57
C LYS A 63 -4.49 12.48 7.06
#